data_AF-A0A0Q9XJ05-F1
#
_entry.id   AF-A0A0Q9XJ05-F1
#
_cell.length_a   1.000
_cell.length_b   1.000
_cell.length_c   1.000
_cell.angle_alpha   90.00
_cell.angle_beta   90.00
_cell.angle_gamma   90.00
#
_symmetry.space_group_name_H-M   'P 1'
#
loop_
_entity.id
_entity.type
_entity.pdbx_description
1 polymer ?
#
loop_
_entity_poly.entity_id
_entity_poly.type
_entity_poly.pdbx_seq_one_letter_code
_entity_poly.pdbx_strand_id
1 'polypeptide(L)'
;MKIHDFVPALFDRNLDFYKYWTRHIINRKEIRHTIFYPGTIVIHEPFDVNVTVESNGMPINGRYKFTTIIKAFDSNNVRRDTYICFEVIGDVNRL
;
A
#
# COMPACT_ATOMS: atom_id res chain seq x y z
N MET A 1 -10.19 -0.66 10.48
CA MET A 1 -9.61 0.67 10.78
C MET A 1 -10.00 1.64 9.67
N LYS A 2 -10.55 2.81 9.99
CA LYS A 2 -10.84 3.86 9.01
C LYS A 2 -9.73 4.90 9.11
N ILE A 3 -8.97 5.11 8.03
CA ILE A 3 -7.91 6.12 7.98
C ILE A 3 -8.54 7.39 7.42
N HIS A 4 -8.66 8.42 8.26
CA HIS A 4 -9.28 9.70 7.87
C HIS A 4 -8.43 10.47 6.87
N ASP A 5 -7.10 10.50 7.06
CA ASP A 5 -6.14 11.10 6.14
C ASP A 5 -5.12 10.06 5.67
N PHE A 6 -5.33 9.57 4.45
CA PHE A 6 -4.51 8.48 3.92
C PHE A 6 -3.08 8.92 3.60
N VAL A 7 -2.87 10.15 3.10
CA VAL A 7 -1.53 10.63 2.72
C VAL A 7 -0.56 10.73 3.91
N PRO A 8 -0.92 11.34 5.07
CA PRO A 8 -0.09 11.28 6.27
C PRO A 8 0.14 9.84 6.75
N ALA A 9 -0.89 8.99 6.71
CA ALA A 9 -0.82 7.62 7.17
C ALA A 9 0.18 6.77 6.36
N LEU A 10 0.32 7.04 5.06
CA LEU A 10 1.34 6.41 4.23
C LEU A 10 2.75 6.66 4.77
N PHE A 11 3.01 7.78 5.43
CA PHE A 11 4.34 8.17 5.88
C PHE A 11 4.53 8.09 7.39
N ASP A 12 3.54 7.57 8.11
CA ASP A 12 3.63 7.31 9.55
C ASP A 12 4.44 6.04 9.81
N ARG A 13 5.55 6.18 10.56
CA ARG A 13 6.48 5.08 10.86
C ARG A 13 5.86 3.95 11.66
N ASN A 14 4.75 4.21 12.35
CA ASN A 14 4.05 3.22 13.17
C ASN A 14 3.09 2.36 12.36
N LEU A 15 2.73 2.80 11.14
CA LEU A 15 1.77 2.11 10.28
C LEU A 15 2.46 1.20 9.27
N ASP A 16 1.76 0.11 8.92
CA ASP A 16 2.29 -0.96 8.08
C ASP A 16 2.58 -0.49 6.64
N PHE A 17 1.84 0.51 6.14
CA PHE A 17 2.14 1.15 4.86
C PHE A 17 3.58 1.69 4.82
N TYR A 18 4.04 2.32 5.90
CA TYR A 18 5.42 2.80 5.96
C TYR A 18 6.41 1.66 6.14
N LYS A 19 6.12 0.75 7.08
CA LYS A 19 7.04 -0.35 7.43
C LYS A 19 7.34 -1.26 6.25
N TYR A 20 6.37 -1.52 5.38
CA TYR A 20 6.52 -2.51 4.32
C TYR A 20 6.57 -1.94 2.91
N TRP A 21 6.17 -0.67 2.70
CA TRP A 21 6.04 -0.13 1.36
C TRP A 21 6.69 1.25 1.21
N THR A 22 6.10 2.30 1.77
CA THR A 22 6.42 3.69 1.36
C THR A 22 7.77 4.18 1.88
N ARG A 23 8.39 3.48 2.84
CA ARG A 23 9.78 3.75 3.25
C ARG A 23 10.79 3.59 2.11
N HIS A 24 10.45 2.78 1.10
CA HIS A 24 11.29 2.48 -0.06
C HIS A 24 11.11 3.47 -1.22
N ILE A 25 10.25 4.48 -1.06
CA ILE A 25 10.06 5.54 -2.07
C ILE A 25 11.24 6.51 -2.02
N ILE A 26 12.05 6.54 -3.08
CA ILE A 26 13.28 7.35 -3.13
C ILE A 26 12.99 8.83 -3.38
N ASN A 27 11.98 9.15 -4.19
CA ASN A 27 11.58 10.54 -4.51
C ASN A 27 10.51 11.09 -3.55
N ARG A 28 10.42 10.54 -2.33
CA ARG A 28 9.35 10.87 -1.36
C ARG A 28 9.22 12.35 -1.06
N LYS A 29 10.34 13.08 -0.96
CA LYS A 29 10.32 14.52 -0.64
C LYS A 29 9.58 15.34 -1.71
N GLU A 30 9.70 14.93 -2.97
CA GLU A 30 9.08 15.60 -4.11
C GLU A 30 7.59 15.28 -4.20
N ILE A 31 7.21 14.04 -3.92
CA ILE A 31 5.84 13.55 -4.15
C ILE A 31 4.93 13.57 -2.91
N ARG A 32 5.43 14.01 -1.75
CA ARG A 32 4.72 13.88 -0.46
C ARG A 32 3.28 14.40 -0.48
N HIS A 33 3.05 15.50 -1.20
CA HIS A 33 1.73 16.14 -1.30
C HIS A 33 0.98 15.82 -2.59
N THR A 34 1.63 15.13 -3.53
CA THR A 34 1.11 14.87 -4.88
C THR A 34 1.04 13.38 -5.20
N ILE A 35 1.34 12.48 -4.26
CA ILE A 35 1.41 11.02 -4.50
C ILE A 35 0.17 10.44 -5.20
N PHE A 36 -1.01 11.05 -5.01
CA PHE A 36 -2.27 10.65 -5.66
C PHE A 36 -2.73 11.59 -6.79
N TYR A 37 -1.91 12.55 -7.19
CA TYR A 37 -2.21 13.46 -8.28
C TYR A 37 -1.90 12.75 -9.61
N PRO A 38 -2.76 12.92 -10.63
CA PRO A 38 -2.49 12.41 -11.97
C PRO A 38 -1.10 12.82 -12.46
N GLY A 39 -0.36 11.88 -13.02
CA GLY A 39 0.98 12.11 -13.57
C GLY A 39 2.13 12.02 -12.55
N THR A 40 1.85 11.81 -11.26
CA THR A 40 2.91 11.62 -10.27
C THR A 40 3.58 10.25 -10.43
N ILE A 41 4.91 10.26 -10.57
CA ILE A 41 5.72 9.04 -10.69
C ILE A 41 6.27 8.70 -9.30
N VAL A 42 5.89 7.53 -8.77
CA VAL A 42 6.39 7.03 -7.49
C VAL A 42 7.54 6.06 -7.75
N ILE A 43 8.76 6.45 -7.38
CA ILE A 43 9.95 5.65 -7.66
C ILE A 43 10.35 4.92 -6.38
N HIS A 44 10.52 3.60 -6.47
CA HIS A 44 10.99 2.77 -5.39
C HIS A 44 12.42 2.30 -5.67
N GLU A 45 13.23 2.18 -4.63
CA GLU A 45 14.41 1.31 -4.68
C GLU A 45 13.97 -0.16 -4.78
N PRO A 46 14.81 -1.12 -5.19
CA PRO A 46 14.49 -2.54 -5.03
C PRO A 46 14.38 -2.90 -3.55
N PHE A 47 13.30 -3.58 -3.15
CA PHE A 47 13.09 -4.03 -1.78
C PHE A 47 12.27 -5.32 -1.71
N ASP A 48 12.49 -6.08 -0.63
CA ASP A 48 11.69 -7.24 -0.29
C ASP A 48 10.57 -6.87 0.68
N VAL A 49 9.37 -7.40 0.43
CA VAL A 49 8.21 -7.26 1.31
C VAL A 49 8.17 -8.46 2.25
N ASN A 50 8.58 -8.28 3.50
CA ASN A 50 8.44 -9.27 4.56
C ASN A 50 7.37 -8.83 5.54
N VAL A 51 6.20 -9.48 5.50
CA VAL A 51 5.03 -9.13 6.30
C VAL A 51 4.64 -10.33 7.15
N THR A 52 4.57 -10.12 8.46
CA THR A 52 3.96 -11.08 9.39
C THR A 52 2.56 -10.61 9.72
N VAL A 53 1.57 -11.47 9.49
CA VAL A 53 0.17 -11.19 9.80
C VAL A 53 -0.35 -12.24 10.76
N GLU A 54 -0.95 -11.81 11.87
CA GLU A 54 -1.73 -12.70 12.71
C GLU A 54 -3.03 -13.07 11.98
N SER A 55 -3.22 -14.37 11.73
CA SER A 55 -4.43 -14.89 11.12
C SER A 55 -5.12 -15.82 12.09
N ASN A 56 -6.36 -15.49 12.46
CA ASN A 56 -7.27 -16.38 13.19
C ASN A 56 -7.99 -17.37 12.26
N GLY A 57 -7.68 -17.31 10.95
CA GLY A 57 -8.31 -18.13 9.92
C GLY A 57 -7.58 -19.45 9.67
N MET A 58 -7.96 -20.10 8.58
CA MET A 58 -7.33 -21.35 8.14
C MET A 58 -5.83 -21.10 7.86
N PRO A 59 -4.94 -22.02 8.28
CA PRO A 59 -3.51 -21.87 8.00
C PRO A 59 -3.27 -21.80 6.49
N ILE A 60 -2.72 -20.68 6.05
CA ILE A 60 -2.29 -20.44 4.67
C ILE A 60 -0.82 -20.80 4.54
N ASN A 61 -0.48 -21.64 3.56
CA ASN A 61 0.90 -22.01 3.26
C ASN A 61 1.03 -22.25 1.75
N GLY A 62 2.03 -21.64 1.12
CA GLY A 62 2.35 -21.79 -0.30
C GLY A 62 2.39 -20.46 -1.05
N ARG A 63 2.38 -20.53 -2.38
CA ARG A 63 2.49 -19.37 -3.26
C ARG A 63 1.13 -18.70 -3.47
N TYR A 64 1.02 -17.42 -3.12
CA TYR A 64 -0.19 -16.62 -3.27
C TYR A 64 0.05 -15.37 -4.10
N LYS A 65 -1.06 -14.84 -4.62
CA LYS A 65 -1.13 -13.52 -5.24
C LYS A 65 -2.04 -12.62 -4.41
N PHE A 66 -1.52 -11.48 -3.98
CA PHE A 66 -2.28 -10.41 -3.35
C PHE A 66 -2.53 -9.31 -4.37
N THR A 67 -3.80 -9.13 -4.76
CA THR A 67 -4.21 -8.02 -5.61
C THR A 67 -4.77 -6.90 -4.74
N THR A 68 -4.15 -5.72 -4.81
CA THR A 68 -4.57 -4.53 -4.06
C THR A 68 -5.18 -3.51 -5.01
N ILE A 69 -6.39 -3.04 -4.69
CA ILE A 69 -7.10 -2.02 -5.46
C ILE A 69 -7.41 -0.84 -4.54
N ILE A 70 -6.85 0.34 -4.82
CA ILE A 70 -7.10 1.57 -4.07
C ILE A 70 -8.02 2.47 -4.91
N LYS A 71 -9.22 2.73 -4.38
CA LYS A 71 -10.24 3.59 -5.02
C LYS A 71 -10.34 4.91 -4.27
N ALA A 72 -10.41 6.01 -5.02
CA ALA A 72 -10.64 7.34 -4.46
C ALA A 72 -12.14 7.71 -4.55
N PHE A 73 -12.64 8.36 -3.51
CA PHE A 73 -13.99 8.90 -3.42
C PHE A 73 -13.91 10.40 -3.16
N ASP A 74 -14.81 11.18 -3.74
CA ASP A 74 -14.91 12.62 -3.49
C ASP A 74 -15.73 12.94 -2.21
N SER A 75 -15.93 14.23 -1.94
CA SER A 75 -16.69 14.71 -0.77
C SER A 75 -18.16 14.30 -0.78
N ASN A 76 -18.72 13.94 -1.94
CA ASN A 76 -20.08 13.46 -2.10
C ASN A 76 -20.14 11.92 -2.11
N ASN A 77 -19.04 11.25 -1.75
CA ASN A 77 -18.89 9.81 -1.78
C ASN A 77 -19.05 9.19 -3.18
N VAL A 78 -18.81 9.99 -4.24
CA VAL A 78 -18.79 9.51 -5.62
C VAL A 78 -17.39 8.97 -5.92
N ARG A 79 -17.34 7.74 -6.44
CA ARG A 79 -16.08 7.07 -6.80
C ARG A 79 -15.47 7.75 -8.03
N ARG A 80 -14.16 8.06 -7.99
CA ARG A 80 -13.42 8.51 -9.18
C ARG A 80 -13.26 7.37 -10.19
N ASP A 81 -13.18 7.72 -11.48
CA ASP A 81 -13.04 6.73 -12.56
C ASP A 81 -11.68 6.02 -12.56
N THR A 82 -10.65 6.71 -12.06
CA THR A 82 -9.29 6.16 -11.93
C THR A 82 -9.08 5.49 -10.58
N TYR A 83 -8.37 4.36 -10.56
CA TYR A 83 -7.97 3.65 -9.35
C TYR A 83 -6.54 3.12 -9.51
N ILE A 84 -5.87 2.89 -8.38
CA ILE A 84 -4.56 2.23 -8.36
C ILE A 84 -4.80 0.73 -8.23
N CYS A 85 -4.13 -0.07 -9.04
CA CYS A 85 -4.12 -1.52 -8.95
C CYS A 85 -2.69 -2.02 -9.01
N PHE A 86 -2.31 -2.86 -8.06
CA PHE A 86 -1.03 -3.56 -8.10
C PHE A 86 -1.17 -4.97 -7.52
N GLU A 87 -0.24 -5.83 -7.92
CA GLU A 87 -0.21 -7.22 -7.52
C GLU A 87 1.13 -7.55 -6.87
N VAL A 88 1.08 -8.30 -5.78
CA VAL A 88 2.25 -8.87 -5.11
C VAL A 88 2.12 -10.38 -5.18
N ILE A 89 3.10 -11.05 -5.76
CA ILE A 89 3.18 -12.51 -5.81
C ILE A 89 4.28 -12.92 -4.85
N GLY A 90 3.99 -13.86 -3.94
CA GLY A 90 4.98 -14.32 -2.96
C GLY A 90 4.57 -15.62 -2.28
N ASP A 91 5.51 -16.18 -1.53
CA ASP A 91 5.30 -17.37 -0.73
C ASP A 91 4.92 -16.99 0.70
N VAL A 92 3.82 -17.55 1.18
CA VAL A 92 3.36 -17.40 2.55
C VAL A 92 3.76 -18.67 3.30
N ASN A 93 4.57 -18.50 4.34
CA ASN A 93 4.99 -19.58 5.21
C ASN A 93 4.43 -19.34 6.62
N ARG A 94 4.04 -20.42 7.28
CA ARG A 94 3.72 -20.37 8.70
C ARG A 94 5.02 -20.21 9.49
N LEU A 95 5.08 -19.18 10.33
CA LEU A 95 6.15 -18.98 11.30
C LEU A 95 5.96 -19.87 12.52
#